data_AF-A0A529QEW9-F1
#
_entry.id   AF-A0A529QEW9-F1
#
_cell.length_a   1.000
_cell.length_b   1.000
_cell.length_c   1.000
_cell.angle_alpha   90.00
_cell.angle_beta   90.00
_cell.angle_gamma   90.00
#
_symmetry.space_group_name_H-M   'P 1'
#
loop_
_entity.id
_entity.type
_entity.pdbx_description
1 polymer ?
#
loop_
_entity_poly.entity_id
_entity_poly.type
_entity_poly.pdbx_seq_one_letter_code
_entity_poly.pdbx_strand_id
1 'polypeptide(L)'
;AGGYDESFSHNEDAELDYRLRQAGYRIWMSGRTQMIYYPRSSLKSLYLQYLGYGRGRARNVLKHRMVPKVRQMVPLLVAPVVLLALFSFVRWLAAVPFLLWAAVCLGYGLVTAVRQRNAS
;
A
#
# COMPACT_ATOMS: atom_id res chain seq x y z
N ALA A 1 14.58 7.81 22.08
CA ALA A 1 13.80 8.51 21.05
C ALA A 1 12.64 9.20 21.73
N GLY A 2 12.52 10.53 21.66
CA GLY A 2 11.32 11.24 22.13
C GLY A 2 10.13 10.79 21.29
N GLY A 3 8.99 10.46 21.93
CA GLY A 3 7.87 9.64 21.44
C GLY A 3 7.28 10.01 20.08
N TYR A 4 5.96 10.19 19.99
CA TYR A 4 5.33 10.61 18.73
C TYR A 4 5.66 12.07 18.42
N ASP A 5 5.82 12.38 17.13
CA ASP A 5 5.92 13.76 16.66
C ASP A 5 4.51 14.34 16.51
N GLU A 6 4.15 15.24 17.43
CA GLU A 6 2.84 15.90 17.48
C GLU A 6 2.51 16.69 16.21
N SER A 7 3.51 17.02 15.39
CA SER A 7 3.26 17.67 14.12
C SER A 7 2.54 16.74 13.14
N PHE A 8 2.62 15.41 13.29
CA PHE A 8 1.91 14.43 12.47
C PHE A 8 0.53 14.13 13.04
N SER A 9 -0.50 14.30 12.22
CA SER A 9 -1.87 13.86 12.57
C SER A 9 -2.23 12.46 12.05
N HIS A 10 -1.44 11.95 11.11
CA HIS A 10 -1.62 10.65 10.46
C HIS A 10 -0.24 10.09 10.16
N ASN A 11 -0.09 8.76 10.21
CA ASN A 11 1.16 8.06 9.88
C ASN A 11 2.32 8.44 10.84
N GLU A 12 1.96 8.77 12.10
CA GLU A 12 2.87 9.08 13.22
C GLU A 12 3.67 7.85 13.69
N ASP A 13 3.05 6.68 13.63
CA ASP A 13 3.65 5.37 13.86
C ASP A 13 4.78 5.09 12.88
N ALA A 14 4.54 5.29 11.58
CA ALA A 14 5.55 5.07 10.55
C ALA A 14 6.71 6.08 10.65
N GLU A 15 6.46 7.28 11.18
CA GLU A 15 7.49 8.29 11.44
C GLU A 15 8.37 7.88 12.63
N LEU A 16 7.75 7.41 13.71
CA LEU A 16 8.46 6.88 14.87
C LEU A 16 9.27 5.63 14.50
N ASP A 17 8.68 4.69 13.76
CA ASP A 17 9.35 3.51 13.23
C ASP A 17 10.60 3.86 12.41
N TYR A 18 10.52 4.91 11.60
CA TYR A 18 11.64 5.40 10.82
C TYR A 18 12.78 5.87 11.74
N ARG A 19 12.47 6.72 12.73
CA ARG A 19 13.47 7.22 13.68
C ARG A 19 14.07 6.12 14.55
N LEU A 20 13.27 5.15 14.98
CA LEU A 20 13.74 4.00 15.74
C LEU A 20 14.71 3.15 14.90
N ARG A 21 14.39 2.88 13.64
CA ARG A 21 15.32 2.16 12.75
C ARG A 21 16.60 2.95 12.49
N GLN A 22 16.49 4.27 12.31
CA GLN A 22 17.67 5.13 12.12
C GLN A 22 18.58 5.14 13.37
N ALA A 23 17.99 5.04 14.57
CA ALA A 23 18.70 4.90 15.83
C ALA A 23 19.23 3.47 16.10
N GLY A 24 19.12 2.54 15.14
CA GLY A 24 19.65 1.17 15.25
C GLY A 24 18.75 0.16 15.95
N TYR A 25 17.52 0.55 16.31
CA TYR A 25 16.57 -0.38 16.94
C TYR A 25 15.98 -1.36 15.93
N ARG A 26 15.60 -2.55 16.43
CA ARG A 26 14.87 -3.58 15.68
C ARG A 26 13.40 -3.58 16.08
N ILE A 27 12.52 -3.60 15.07
CA ILE A 27 11.07 -3.64 15.27
C ILE A 27 10.61 -5.09 15.07
N TRP A 28 10.01 -5.67 16.11
CA TRP A 28 9.51 -7.04 16.12
C TRP A 28 8.00 -7.06 15.86
N MET A 29 7.53 -8.01 15.05
CA MET A 29 6.11 -8.22 14.78
C MET A 29 5.62 -9.43 15.57
N SER A 30 4.57 -9.25 16.39
CA SER A 30 3.98 -10.32 17.21
C SER A 30 2.52 -10.54 16.84
N GLY A 31 2.14 -11.80 16.61
CA GLY A 31 0.75 -12.21 16.36
C GLY A 31 -0.03 -12.58 17.62
N ARG A 32 0.53 -12.36 18.82
CA ARG A 32 -0.10 -12.75 20.10
C ARG A 32 -1.25 -11.83 20.50
N THR A 33 -1.23 -10.58 20.03
CA THR A 33 -2.23 -9.58 20.37
C THR A 33 -3.34 -9.60 19.33
N GLN A 34 -4.58 -9.76 19.80
CA GLN A 34 -5.77 -9.62 18.95
C GLN A 34 -6.44 -8.28 19.20
N MET A 35 -6.84 -7.60 18.12
CA MET A 35 -7.56 -6.34 18.18
C MET A 35 -8.78 -6.44 17.27
N ILE A 36 -9.94 -6.05 17.78
CA ILE A 36 -11.15 -5.94 16.97
C ILE A 36 -11.07 -4.62 16.19
N TYR A 37 -11.09 -4.71 14.87
CA TYR A 37 -11.07 -3.55 13.99
C TYR A 37 -12.49 -3.14 13.59
N TYR A 38 -12.81 -1.86 13.74
CA TYR A 38 -14.08 -1.28 13.31
C TYR A 38 -13.87 -0.43 12.06
N PRO A 39 -14.29 -0.90 10.87
CA PRO A 39 -14.15 -0.13 9.65
C PRO A 39 -15.04 1.11 9.65
N ARG A 40 -14.70 2.09 8.82
CA ARG A 40 -15.53 3.27 8.58
C ARG A 40 -16.87 2.86 7.95
N SER A 41 -17.95 3.45 8.42
CA SER A 41 -19.33 3.10 8.01
C SER A 41 -19.77 3.69 6.67
N SER A 42 -18.99 4.62 6.08
CA SER A 42 -19.36 5.29 4.84
C SER A 42 -18.18 5.44 3.88
N LEU A 43 -18.47 5.38 2.58
CA LEU A 43 -17.47 5.58 1.52
C LEU A 43 -16.79 6.95 1.63
N LYS A 44 -17.53 8.00 1.99
CA LYS A 44 -16.97 9.34 2.17
C LYS A 44 -15.93 9.38 3.29
N SER A 45 -16.25 8.81 4.46
CA SER A 45 -15.33 8.80 5.60
C SER A 45 -14.10 7.91 5.32
N LEU A 46 -14.29 6.81 4.60
CA LEU A 46 -13.20 5.96 4.13
C LEU A 46 -12.29 6.70 3.14
N TYR A 47 -12.85 7.43 2.17
CA TYR A 47 -12.09 8.22 1.21
C TYR A 47 -11.24 9.29 1.89
N LEU A 48 -11.83 10.04 2.84
CA LEU A 48 -11.10 11.06 3.60
C LEU A 48 -9.99 10.43 4.46
N GLN A 49 -10.23 9.26 5.04
CA GLN A 49 -9.20 8.50 5.77
C GLN A 49 -8.02 8.13 4.86
N TYR A 50 -8.28 7.60 3.66
CA TYR A 50 -7.22 7.28 2.70
C TYR A 50 -6.46 8.52 2.23
N LEU A 51 -7.14 9.65 2.00
CA LEU A 51 -6.48 10.92 1.72
C LEU A 51 -5.57 11.36 2.88
N GLY A 52 -6.04 11.21 4.13
CA GLY A 52 -5.26 11.49 5.33
C GLY A 52 -3.99 10.64 5.41
N TYR A 53 -4.12 9.33 5.17
CA TYR A 53 -2.98 8.41 5.11
C TYR A 53 -1.99 8.75 4.00
N GLY A 54 -2.49 9.09 2.81
CA GLY A 54 -1.65 9.54 1.69
C GLY A 54 -0.85 10.80 2.04
N ARG A 55 -1.50 11.81 2.65
CA ARG A 55 -0.84 13.04 3.11
C ARG A 55 0.20 12.79 4.18
N GLY A 56 -0.14 12.00 5.22
CA GLY A 56 0.79 11.64 6.29
C GLY A 56 2.03 10.91 5.76
N ARG A 57 1.83 10.02 4.78
CA ARG A 57 2.92 9.31 4.11
C ARG A 57 3.80 10.23 3.27
N ALA A 58 3.22 11.13 2.48
CA ALA A 58 3.96 12.12 1.71
C ALA A 58 4.79 13.03 2.64
N ARG A 59 4.21 13.45 3.78
CA ARG A 59 4.92 14.23 4.79
C ARG A 59 6.10 13.49 5.38
N ASN A 60 5.94 12.21 5.72
CA ASN A 60 7.03 11.37 6.22
C ASN A 60 8.17 11.28 5.18
N VAL A 61 7.79 11.08 3.90
CA VAL A 61 8.75 11.05 2.78
C VAL A 61 9.53 12.35 2.66
N LEU A 62 8.85 13.49 2.69
CA LEU A 62 9.48 14.81 2.56
C LEU A 62 10.36 15.15 3.78
N LYS A 63 9.86 14.89 4.99
CA LYS A 63 10.58 15.19 6.25
C LYS A 63 11.92 14.45 6.32
N HIS A 64 11.90 13.16 6.01
CA HIS A 64 13.07 12.29 6.15
C HIS A 64 13.83 12.06 4.84
N ARG A 65 13.42 12.71 3.75
CA ARG A 65 13.97 12.54 2.39
C ARG A 65 14.07 11.07 1.99
N MET A 66 13.08 10.28 2.37
CA MET A 66 13.11 8.84 2.18
C MET A 66 12.78 8.50 0.71
N VAL A 67 13.38 7.43 0.18
CA VAL A 67 12.97 6.88 -1.11
C VAL A 67 11.95 5.77 -0.86
N PRO A 68 10.71 5.88 -1.37
CA PRO A 68 9.72 4.80 -1.24
C PRO A 68 10.26 3.51 -1.85
N LYS A 69 9.99 2.37 -1.20
CA LYS A 69 10.42 1.07 -1.75
C LYS A 69 9.63 0.78 -3.02
N VAL A 70 10.26 0.17 -4.02
CA VAL A 70 9.63 -0.18 -5.31
C VAL A 70 8.28 -0.89 -5.11
N ARG A 71 8.21 -1.87 -4.20
CA ARG A 71 6.95 -2.58 -3.88
C ARG A 71 5.79 -1.67 -3.45
N GLN A 72 6.11 -0.51 -2.86
CA GLN A 72 5.13 0.47 -2.41
C GLN A 72 4.71 1.42 -3.54
N MET A 73 5.50 1.46 -4.63
CA MET A 73 5.22 2.23 -5.83
C MET A 73 4.45 1.44 -6.88
N VAL A 74 4.49 0.10 -6.84
CA VAL A 74 3.74 -0.77 -7.76
C VAL A 74 2.27 -0.36 -7.94
N PRO A 75 1.51 0.01 -6.89
CA PRO A 75 0.12 0.44 -7.07
C PRO A 75 -0.07 1.67 -7.96
N LEU A 76 0.94 2.54 -8.11
CA LEU A 76 0.84 3.70 -9.01
C LEU A 76 0.73 3.29 -10.47
N LEU A 77 1.16 2.08 -10.83
CA LEU A 77 1.06 1.55 -12.20
C LEU A 77 -0.38 1.22 -12.62
N VAL A 78 -1.32 1.13 -11.67
CA VAL A 78 -2.73 0.83 -11.99
C VAL A 78 -3.32 1.92 -12.88
N ALA A 79 -3.07 3.20 -12.58
CA ALA A 79 -3.62 4.31 -13.35
C ALA A 79 -3.20 4.29 -14.84
N PRO A 80 -1.90 4.22 -15.21
CA PRO A 80 -1.51 4.13 -16.61
C PRO A 80 -2.00 2.83 -17.27
N VAL A 81 -2.05 1.70 -16.56
CA VAL A 81 -2.58 0.44 -17.12
C VAL A 81 -4.07 0.59 -17.48
N VAL A 82 -4.87 1.19 -16.61
CA VAL A 82 -6.29 1.46 -16.87
C VAL A 82 -6.46 2.46 -18.02
N LEU A 83 -5.67 3.53 -18.05
CA LEU A 83 -5.72 4.51 -19.14
C LEU A 83 -5.36 3.88 -20.50
N LEU A 84 -4.33 3.03 -20.55
CA LEU A 84 -3.96 2.29 -21.77
C LEU A 84 -5.06 1.33 -22.21
N ALA A 85 -5.72 0.65 -21.26
CA ALA A 85 -6.86 -0.20 -21.56
C ALA A 85 -8.03 0.60 -22.16
N LEU A 86 -8.34 1.78 -21.64
CA LEU A 86 -9.37 2.66 -22.22
C LEU A 86 -9.01 3.12 -23.64
N PHE A 87 -7.72 3.33 -23.92
CA PHE A 87 -7.21 3.68 -25.24
C PHE A 87 -7.13 2.50 -26.24
N SER A 88 -7.43 1.27 -25.80
CA SER A 88 -7.30 0.08 -26.65
C SER A 88 -8.23 0.07 -27.86
N PHE A 89 -9.32 0.84 -27.81
CA PHE A 89 -10.23 1.03 -28.93
C PHE A 89 -9.55 1.72 -30.13
N VAL A 90 -8.56 2.59 -29.89
CA VAL A 90 -7.80 3.28 -30.94
C VAL A 90 -6.63 2.41 -31.43
N ARG A 91 -5.97 1.69 -30.51
CA ARG A 91 -4.83 0.83 -30.82
C ARG A 91 -4.88 -0.44 -29.99
N TRP A 92 -5.14 -1.58 -30.62
CA TRP A 92 -5.25 -2.88 -29.95
C TRP A 92 -4.01 -3.24 -29.10
N LEU A 93 -2.81 -2.78 -29.49
CA LEU A 93 -1.59 -2.98 -28.68
C LEU A 93 -1.67 -2.32 -27.29
N ALA A 94 -2.49 -1.29 -27.10
CA ALA A 94 -2.67 -0.66 -25.79
C ALA A 94 -3.42 -1.57 -24.79
N ALA A 95 -4.04 -2.66 -25.25
CA ALA A 95 -4.61 -3.70 -24.38
C ALA A 95 -3.55 -4.62 -23.76
N VAL A 96 -2.35 -4.73 -24.36
CA VAL A 96 -1.34 -5.72 -23.96
C VAL A 96 -0.92 -5.57 -22.48
N PRO A 97 -0.63 -4.38 -21.94
CA PRO A 97 -0.27 -4.23 -20.53
C PRO A 97 -1.39 -4.66 -19.58
N PHE A 98 -2.64 -4.39 -19.94
CA PHE A 98 -3.81 -4.79 -19.16
C PHE A 98 -4.00 -6.31 -19.16
N LEU A 99 -3.90 -6.96 -20.33
CA LEU A 99 -4.02 -8.40 -20.46
C LEU A 99 -2.92 -9.14 -19.68
N LEU A 100 -1.68 -8.65 -19.77
CA LEU A 100 -0.57 -9.19 -18.98
C LEU A 100 -0.82 -9.05 -17.47
N TRP A 101 -1.25 -7.87 -17.03
CA TRP A 101 -1.59 -7.63 -15.63
C TRP A 101 -2.70 -8.56 -15.13
N ALA A 102 -3.79 -8.70 -15.91
CA ALA A 102 -4.89 -9.61 -15.60
C ALA A 102 -4.43 -11.08 -15.51
N ALA A 103 -3.61 -11.53 -16.46
CA ALA A 103 -3.05 -12.88 -16.45
C ALA A 103 -2.19 -13.15 -15.20
N VAL A 104 -1.36 -12.19 -14.80
CA VAL A 104 -0.55 -12.30 -13.56
C VAL A 104 -1.44 -12.37 -12.33
N CYS A 105 -2.45 -11.51 -12.22
CA CYS A 105 -3.38 -11.51 -11.08
C CYS A 105 -4.14 -12.84 -10.97
N LEU A 106 -4.66 -13.36 -12.09
CA LEU A 106 -5.38 -14.64 -12.12
C LEU A 106 -4.46 -15.81 -11.79
N GLY A 107 -3.26 -15.86 -12.39
CA GLY A 107 -2.28 -16.90 -12.12
C GLY A 107 -1.83 -16.92 -10.66
N TYR A 108 -1.55 -15.75 -10.09
CA TYR A 108 -1.20 -15.63 -8.68
C TYR A 108 -2.36 -16.07 -7.78
N GLY A 109 -3.59 -15.63 -8.09
CA GLY A 109 -4.80 -16.04 -7.38
C GLY A 109 -4.98 -17.56 -7.37
N LEU A 110 -4.83 -18.21 -8.51
CA LEU A 110 -4.88 -19.68 -8.63
C LEU A 110 -3.81 -20.36 -7.78
N VAL A 111 -2.55 -19.90 -7.85
CA VAL A 111 -1.46 -20.45 -7.02
C VAL A 111 -1.76 -20.31 -5.53
N THR A 112 -2.26 -19.14 -5.09
CA THR A 112 -2.63 -18.94 -3.68
C THR A 112 -3.81 -19.82 -3.25
N ALA A 113 -4.81 -20.00 -4.12
CA ALA A 113 -5.96 -20.85 -3.83
C ALA A 113 -5.57 -22.34 -3.72
N VAL A 114 -4.69 -22.82 -4.60
CA VAL A 114 -4.14 -24.19 -4.54
C VAL A 114 -3.31 -24.39 -3.28
N ARG A 115 -2.45 -23.41 -2.93
CA ARG A 115 -1.64 -23.48 -1.70
C ARG A 115 -2.47 -23.51 -0.42
N GLN A 116 -3.56 -22.75 -0.36
CA GLN A 116 -4.47 -22.76 0.79
C GLN A 116 -5.24 -24.09 0.90
N ARG A 117 -5.69 -24.66 -0.22
CA ARG A 117 -6.33 -25.98 -0.25
C ARG A 117 -5.41 -27.10 0.24
N ASN A 118 -4.11 -27.03 -0.03
CA ASN A 118 -3.14 -28.04 0.38
C ASN A 118 -2.65 -27.87 1.83
N ALA A 119 -2.97 -26.74 2.48
CA ALA A 119 -2.60 -26.45 3.87
C ALA A 119 -3.74 -26.71 4.87
N SER A 120 -4.92 -27.13 4.37
CA SER A 120 -6.10 -27.55 5.15
C SER A 120 -6.20 -29.07 5.13
#